data_AF-A0A918WZ59-F1
#
_entry.id   AF-A0A918WZ59-F1
#
_cell.length_a   1.000
_cell.length_b   1.000
_cell.length_c   1.000
_cell.angle_alpha   90.00
_cell.angle_beta   90.00
_cell.angle_gamma   90.00
#
_symmetry.space_group_name_H-M   'P 1'
#
loop_
_entity.id
_entity.type
_entity.pdbx_description
1 polymer ?
#
loop_
_entity_poly.entity_id
_entity_poly.type
_entity_poly.pdbx_seq_one_letter_code
_entity_poly.pdbx_strand_id
1 'polypeptide(L)'
;MTSADSPQKPLREKLRGLRTAAFGADPAGERMERIRRSPNFADGVFQNPEGTRAARPSPKSTSSLLKTYFRKDERVLRAPAGTVPVHATTLADIKEPPASGLRLTWMGHSSVLAEIDGSRVLFDPVWSERCSPFDFAGPKRLHPVPVPLASLGDIDVVVISHDHYDHLDMPSIRALKASGALFAVPLGVGAHLEHWGIPESRIRELDWNESTEVAGLTLTATPARHFCGRGLRNQQHTLWASWAVAGPEHRIFHSGDTGYFEGFKDIGAVHGPFDATMIQIGAYSPHWPDIHMTPEEGMRTHLDLQGGSPHGVMLPIHWGTFNLAPHPWDEPGEGTVTAAAKAGAAIALPCPGEPFEPTSQSVPSTPWWRGVAVRRPGAQTPAASATVTSPVVVQKETAASA
;
A
#
# COMPACT_ATOMS: atom_id res chain seq x y z
N MET A 1 -61.88 5.62 12.82
CA MET A 1 -60.73 5.19 13.64
C MET A 1 -59.89 4.23 12.81
N THR A 2 -58.90 4.76 12.12
CA THR A 2 -57.98 4.00 11.26
C THR A 2 -56.72 3.66 12.05
N SER A 3 -56.47 2.38 12.28
CA SER A 3 -55.14 1.88 12.62
C SER A 3 -54.87 0.73 11.67
N ALA A 4 -54.11 1.04 10.61
CA ALA A 4 -53.53 0.06 9.72
C ALA A 4 -52.19 -0.36 10.32
N ASP A 5 -52.15 -1.60 10.79
CA ASP A 5 -50.95 -2.23 11.30
C ASP A 5 -49.95 -2.39 10.15
N SER A 6 -48.81 -1.70 10.25
CA SER A 6 -47.75 -1.77 9.24
C SER A 6 -46.90 -3.02 9.49
N PRO A 7 -46.77 -3.96 8.54
CA PRO A 7 -45.96 -5.15 8.76
C PRO A 7 -44.49 -4.76 8.94
N GLN A 8 -43.93 -5.08 10.10
CA GLN A 8 -42.51 -4.88 10.37
C GLN A 8 -41.68 -5.70 9.37
N LYS A 9 -40.95 -5.00 8.49
CA LYS A 9 -40.00 -5.64 7.56
C LYS A 9 -39.03 -6.56 8.32
N PRO A 10 -38.68 -7.75 7.79
CA PRO A 10 -37.77 -8.69 8.44
C PRO A 10 -36.42 -8.03 8.74
N LEU A 11 -35.76 -8.42 9.83
CA LEU A 11 -34.44 -7.91 10.24
C LEU A 11 -33.40 -7.95 9.10
N ARG A 12 -33.51 -8.92 8.18
CA ARG A 12 -32.69 -9.03 6.97
C ARG A 12 -32.86 -7.87 5.99
N GLU A 13 -34.06 -7.31 5.83
CA GLU A 13 -34.29 -6.14 4.98
C GLU A 13 -33.84 -4.84 5.65
N LYS A 14 -34.00 -4.72 6.97
CA LYS A 14 -33.47 -3.58 7.74
C LYS A 14 -31.94 -3.52 7.68
N LEU A 15 -31.26 -4.67 7.71
CA LEU A 15 -29.80 -4.77 7.56
C LEU A 15 -29.32 -4.48 6.12
N ARG A 16 -30.12 -4.79 5.09
CA ARG A 16 -29.85 -4.35 3.71
C ARG A 16 -29.89 -2.83 3.55
N GLY A 17 -30.76 -2.14 4.30
CA GLY A 17 -30.86 -0.68 4.31
C GLY A 17 -29.66 0.07 4.91
N LEU A 18 -28.72 -0.64 5.54
CA LEU A 18 -27.49 -0.07 6.13
C LEU A 18 -26.23 -0.35 5.28
N ARG A 19 -26.33 -1.12 4.20
CA ARG A 19 -25.20 -1.42 3.30
C ARG A 19 -25.03 -0.26 2.33
N THR A 20 -24.12 0.67 2.65
CA THR A 20 -23.73 1.76 1.75
C THR A 20 -23.09 1.20 0.48
N ALA A 21 -23.05 1.98 -0.61
CA ALA A 21 -22.37 1.57 -1.84
C ALA A 21 -20.88 1.25 -1.63
N ALA A 22 -20.27 1.80 -0.58
CA ALA A 22 -18.86 1.61 -0.24
C ALA A 22 -18.50 0.15 0.14
N PHE A 23 -19.50 -0.66 0.52
CA PHE A 23 -19.32 -2.10 0.76
C PHE A 23 -19.05 -2.92 -0.51
N GLY A 24 -19.23 -2.31 -1.69
CA GLY A 24 -19.01 -2.98 -2.99
C GLY A 24 -20.05 -4.07 -3.30
N ALA A 25 -19.72 -4.89 -4.29
CA ALA A 25 -20.51 -6.05 -4.72
C ALA A 25 -19.68 -7.33 -4.69
N ASP A 26 -20.33 -8.46 -4.39
CA ASP A 26 -19.69 -9.78 -4.40
C ASP A 26 -19.51 -10.28 -5.85
N PRO A 27 -18.44 -11.02 -6.18
CA PRO A 27 -18.26 -11.60 -7.50
C PRO A 27 -19.37 -12.60 -7.84
N ALA A 28 -19.80 -12.61 -9.10
CA ALA A 28 -20.86 -13.46 -9.63
C ALA A 28 -20.58 -13.85 -11.09
N GLY A 29 -21.38 -14.76 -11.65
CA GLY A 29 -21.27 -15.17 -13.06
C GLY A 29 -19.87 -15.69 -13.42
N GLU A 30 -19.40 -15.32 -14.61
CA GLU A 30 -18.09 -15.75 -15.16
C GLU A 30 -16.91 -15.42 -14.24
N ARG A 31 -16.96 -14.26 -13.56
CA ARG A 31 -15.94 -13.87 -12.56
C ARG A 31 -15.86 -14.87 -11.40
N MET A 32 -17.01 -15.27 -10.85
CA MET A 32 -17.04 -16.25 -9.77
C MET A 32 -16.62 -17.65 -10.25
N GLU A 33 -16.96 -18.01 -11.48
CA GLU A 33 -16.49 -19.26 -12.08
C GLU A 33 -14.97 -19.26 -12.28
N ARG A 34 -14.38 -18.13 -12.69
CA ARG A 34 -12.92 -17.97 -12.80
C ARG A 34 -12.26 -18.07 -11.42
N ILE A 35 -12.80 -17.41 -10.39
CA ILE A 35 -12.33 -17.54 -9.01
C ILE A 35 -12.32 -19.01 -8.57
N ARG A 36 -13.41 -19.76 -8.80
CA ARG A 36 -13.49 -21.18 -8.42
C ARG A 36 -12.52 -22.09 -9.17
N ARG A 37 -12.02 -21.66 -10.33
CA ARG A 37 -11.01 -22.39 -11.12
C ARG A 37 -9.57 -22.00 -10.75
N SER A 38 -9.39 -20.94 -9.96
CA SER A 38 -8.07 -20.53 -9.48
C SER A 38 -7.41 -21.66 -8.68
N PRO A 39 -6.12 -21.97 -8.93
CA PRO A 39 -5.38 -22.91 -8.10
C PRO A 39 -5.18 -22.40 -6.66
N ASN A 40 -5.36 -21.09 -6.43
CA ASN A 40 -5.20 -20.43 -5.13
C ASN A 40 -6.52 -20.35 -4.35
N PHE A 41 -7.64 -20.81 -4.91
CA PHE A 41 -8.95 -20.79 -4.29
C PHE A 41 -9.38 -22.19 -3.85
N ALA A 42 -9.53 -22.39 -2.53
CA ALA A 42 -9.94 -23.67 -1.94
C ALA A 42 -10.86 -23.44 -0.73
N ASP A 43 -11.75 -24.39 -0.45
CA ASP A 43 -12.67 -24.32 0.69
C ASP A 43 -13.52 -23.04 0.77
N GLY A 44 -13.79 -22.44 -0.40
CA GLY A 44 -14.61 -21.22 -0.53
C GLY A 44 -13.89 -19.90 -0.24
N VAL A 45 -12.56 -19.92 -0.08
CA VAL A 45 -11.74 -18.71 0.11
C VAL A 45 -10.40 -18.82 -0.62
N PHE A 46 -9.76 -17.68 -0.91
CA PHE A 46 -8.37 -17.70 -1.34
C PHE A 46 -7.45 -18.13 -0.19
N GLN A 47 -6.39 -18.86 -0.52
CA GLN A 47 -5.44 -19.41 0.44
C GLN A 47 -4.15 -18.60 0.42
N ASN A 48 -3.58 -18.36 1.61
CA ASN A 48 -2.28 -17.70 1.70
C ASN A 48 -1.15 -18.64 1.22
N PRO A 49 -0.04 -18.11 0.70
CA PRO A 49 1.09 -18.93 0.20
C PRO A 49 1.71 -19.79 1.32
N GLU A 50 1.68 -19.26 2.54
CA GLU A 50 2.07 -19.95 3.77
C GLU A 50 0.89 -19.95 4.75
N GLY A 51 0.84 -20.94 5.63
CA GLY A 51 -0.21 -21.04 6.65
C GLY A 51 -0.30 -19.76 7.50
N THR A 52 -1.41 -19.04 7.42
CA THR A 52 -1.68 -17.86 8.26
C THR A 52 -2.40 -18.30 9.52
N ARG A 53 -1.91 -17.92 10.71
CA ARG A 53 -2.66 -18.16 11.95
C ARG A 53 -4.00 -17.46 11.82
N ALA A 54 -5.08 -18.22 12.01
CA ALA A 54 -6.44 -17.73 11.78
C ALA A 54 -6.64 -16.35 12.43
N ALA A 55 -7.06 -15.37 11.62
CA ALA A 55 -7.35 -14.00 12.03
C ALA A 55 -8.54 -13.89 13.01
N ARG A 56 -9.04 -15.00 13.57
CA ARG A 56 -10.05 -15.00 14.64
C ARG A 56 -9.33 -14.93 15.99
N PRO A 57 -9.30 -13.75 16.64
CA PRO A 57 -8.74 -13.65 17.97
C PRO A 57 -9.53 -14.53 18.95
N SER A 58 -8.82 -15.30 19.76
CA SER A 58 -9.42 -15.95 20.94
C SER A 58 -9.96 -14.89 21.92
N PRO A 59 -10.91 -15.21 22.80
CA PRO A 59 -11.42 -14.25 23.80
C PRO A 59 -10.31 -13.61 24.64
N LYS A 60 -9.24 -14.36 24.94
CA LYS A 60 -8.04 -13.85 25.60
C LYS A 60 -7.29 -12.83 24.74
N SER A 61 -7.09 -13.12 23.45
CA SER A 61 -6.48 -12.20 22.48
C SER A 61 -7.29 -10.91 22.33
N THR A 62 -8.62 -11.00 22.23
CA THR A 62 -9.52 -9.83 22.18
C THR A 62 -9.41 -8.97 23.43
N SER A 63 -9.38 -9.57 24.62
CA SER A 63 -9.25 -8.83 25.88
C SER A 63 -7.90 -8.11 26.01
N SER A 64 -6.82 -8.74 25.52
CA SER A 64 -5.48 -8.15 25.50
C SER A 64 -5.41 -7.00 24.50
N LEU A 65 -5.95 -7.18 23.29
CA LEU A 65 -6.02 -6.15 22.27
C LEU A 65 -6.77 -4.91 22.78
N LEU A 66 -7.91 -5.11 23.44
CA LEU A 66 -8.71 -4.03 24.01
C LEU A 66 -7.91 -3.26 25.08
N LYS A 67 -7.21 -3.98 25.97
CA LYS A 67 -6.33 -3.36 26.98
C LYS A 67 -5.25 -2.51 26.32
N THR A 68 -4.55 -3.04 25.32
CA THR A 68 -3.54 -2.30 24.55
C THR A 68 -4.15 -1.05 23.92
N TYR A 69 -5.32 -1.18 23.27
CA TYR A 69 -5.98 -0.04 22.61
C TYR A 69 -6.35 1.09 23.59
N PHE A 70 -6.77 0.77 24.82
CA PHE A 70 -7.22 1.75 25.82
C PHE A 70 -6.13 2.25 26.79
N ARG A 71 -4.89 1.76 26.69
CA ARG A 71 -3.77 2.31 27.47
C ARG A 71 -3.50 3.76 27.09
N LYS A 72 -3.81 4.69 28.00
CA LYS A 72 -3.75 6.15 27.74
C LYS A 72 -2.36 6.63 27.34
N ASP A 73 -1.31 6.14 28.01
CA ASP A 73 0.07 6.58 27.79
C ASP A 73 0.62 6.14 26.43
N GLU A 74 0.16 5.00 25.92
CA GLU A 74 0.52 4.54 24.57
C GLU A 74 -0.32 5.27 23.51
N ARG A 75 -1.57 5.63 23.82
CA ARG A 75 -2.52 6.22 22.87
C ARG A 75 -2.10 7.61 22.39
N VAL A 76 -1.47 8.42 23.24
CA VAL A 76 -0.93 9.74 22.86
C VAL A 76 0.19 9.63 21.83
N LEU A 77 0.91 8.51 21.79
CA LEU A 77 2.00 8.26 20.86
C LEU A 77 1.51 7.79 19.48
N ARG A 78 0.21 7.53 19.30
CA ARG A 78 -0.36 7.05 18.04
C ARG A 78 -0.84 8.16 17.11
N ALA A 79 -0.43 9.40 17.38
CA ALA A 79 -0.71 10.57 16.57
C ALA A 79 0.48 11.54 16.66
N PRO A 80 0.71 12.37 15.63
CA PRO A 80 1.71 13.42 15.68
C PRO A 80 1.35 14.48 16.72
N ALA A 81 2.38 15.10 17.30
CA ALA A 81 2.27 16.26 18.19
C ALA A 81 2.07 17.58 17.42
N GLY A 82 2.39 17.60 16.12
CA GLY A 82 2.25 18.75 15.24
C GLY A 82 1.69 18.39 13.86
N THR A 83 1.65 19.36 12.96
CA THR A 83 1.20 19.14 11.58
C THR A 83 2.25 18.37 10.79
N VAL A 84 1.90 17.19 10.31
CA VAL A 84 2.74 16.42 9.37
C VAL A 84 3.04 17.28 8.13
N PRO A 85 4.32 17.47 7.77
CA PRO A 85 4.68 18.24 6.59
C PRO A 85 4.15 17.56 5.32
N VAL A 86 3.65 18.36 4.40
CA VAL A 86 3.20 17.94 3.06
C VAL A 86 3.94 18.79 2.06
N HIS A 87 4.48 18.16 1.02
CA HIS A 87 5.28 18.85 0.01
C HIS A 87 4.43 19.85 -0.77
N ALA A 88 4.82 21.11 -0.77
CA ALA A 88 3.98 22.20 -1.27
C ALA A 88 3.98 22.33 -2.80
N THR A 89 5.02 21.86 -3.47
CA THR A 89 5.25 22.07 -4.91
C THR A 89 5.01 20.83 -5.75
N THR A 90 4.38 19.78 -5.21
CA THR A 90 4.15 18.50 -5.90
C THR A 90 3.68 18.67 -7.34
N LEU A 91 2.66 19.50 -7.61
CA LEU A 91 2.14 19.70 -8.98
C LEU A 91 3.14 20.35 -9.93
N ALA A 92 3.97 21.27 -9.43
CA ALA A 92 5.01 21.90 -10.24
C ALA A 92 6.12 20.89 -10.56
N ASP A 93 6.48 20.07 -9.58
CA ASP A 93 7.57 19.10 -9.70
C ASP A 93 7.19 17.91 -10.59
N ILE A 94 5.91 17.50 -10.61
CA ILE A 94 5.41 16.43 -11.50
C ILE A 94 4.94 16.91 -12.88
N LYS A 95 5.14 18.20 -13.21
CA LYS A 95 4.68 18.77 -14.48
C LYS A 95 5.48 18.21 -15.66
N GLU A 96 6.80 18.15 -15.51
CA GLU A 96 7.70 17.61 -16.53
C GLU A 96 7.99 16.13 -16.23
N PRO A 97 8.18 15.27 -17.25
CA PRO A 97 8.61 13.90 -17.07
C PRO A 97 9.94 13.79 -16.31
N PRO A 98 10.16 12.71 -15.53
CA PRO A 98 11.44 12.50 -14.85
C PRO A 98 12.58 12.26 -15.82
N ALA A 99 13.76 12.80 -15.50
CA ALA A 99 14.91 12.76 -16.40
C ALA A 99 15.48 11.34 -16.55
N SER A 100 15.43 10.53 -15.50
CA SER A 100 15.83 9.13 -15.53
C SER A 100 14.81 8.20 -16.18
N GLY A 101 13.58 8.67 -16.43
CA GLY A 101 12.46 7.80 -16.82
C GLY A 101 11.74 7.13 -15.65
N LEU A 102 12.22 7.29 -14.40
CA LEU A 102 11.56 6.75 -13.20
C LEU A 102 11.44 7.79 -12.07
N ARG A 103 10.21 8.05 -11.62
CA ARG A 103 9.92 8.90 -10.45
C ARG A 103 8.79 8.33 -9.60
N LEU A 104 8.97 8.37 -8.29
CA LEU A 104 7.97 7.98 -7.32
C LEU A 104 7.54 9.20 -6.51
N THR A 105 6.23 9.34 -6.32
CA THR A 105 5.64 10.36 -5.44
C THR A 105 4.70 9.69 -4.45
N TRP A 106 5.09 9.68 -3.17
CA TRP A 106 4.28 9.08 -2.12
C TRP A 106 3.13 10.01 -1.71
N MET A 107 1.89 9.61 -1.97
CA MET A 107 0.68 10.42 -1.68
C MET A 107 0.13 10.19 -0.25
N GLY A 108 0.80 9.33 0.52
CA GLY A 108 0.42 8.89 1.84
C GLY A 108 -0.19 7.48 1.84
N HIS A 109 -0.02 6.78 2.95
CA HIS A 109 -0.41 5.39 3.15
C HIS A 109 0.21 4.48 2.11
N SER A 110 -0.57 3.69 1.37
CA SER A 110 -0.10 2.86 0.24
C SER A 110 -0.26 3.53 -1.12
N SER A 111 -0.76 4.78 -1.16
CA SER A 111 -0.96 5.52 -2.40
C SER A 111 0.36 6.07 -2.93
N VAL A 112 0.77 5.61 -4.11
CA VAL A 112 1.97 6.08 -4.80
C VAL A 112 1.64 6.37 -6.25
N LEU A 113 2.02 7.56 -6.73
CA LEU A 113 2.10 7.84 -8.16
C LEU A 113 3.51 7.47 -8.62
N ALA A 114 3.60 6.52 -9.54
CA ALA A 114 4.83 6.16 -10.22
C ALA A 114 4.76 6.64 -11.67
N GLU A 115 5.78 7.37 -12.09
CA GLU A 115 6.06 7.68 -13.49
C GLU A 115 7.20 6.78 -13.92
N ILE A 116 6.92 5.85 -14.83
CA ILE A 116 7.83 4.78 -15.24
C ILE A 116 7.79 4.64 -16.75
N ASP A 117 8.94 4.82 -17.41
CA ASP A 117 9.11 4.66 -18.85
C ASP A 117 8.06 5.40 -19.69
N GLY A 118 7.72 6.63 -19.26
CA GLY A 118 6.76 7.50 -19.92
C GLY A 118 5.29 7.26 -19.57
N SER A 119 4.99 6.30 -18.69
CA SER A 119 3.62 5.98 -18.23
C SER A 119 3.39 6.36 -16.77
N ARG A 120 2.12 6.66 -16.41
CA ARG A 120 1.68 6.97 -15.05
C ARG A 120 0.87 5.83 -14.44
N VAL A 121 1.41 5.25 -13.37
CA VAL A 121 0.78 4.20 -12.56
C VAL A 121 0.38 4.77 -11.20
N LEU A 122 -0.89 4.62 -10.83
CA LEU A 122 -1.39 5.03 -9.51
C LEU A 122 -1.76 3.81 -8.68
N PHE A 123 -0.98 3.52 -7.65
CA PHE A 123 -1.20 2.40 -6.73
C PHE A 123 -2.14 2.79 -5.59
N ASP A 124 -3.08 1.90 -5.23
CA ASP A 124 -3.96 1.95 -4.05
C ASP A 124 -4.47 3.37 -3.70
N PRO A 125 -5.19 4.06 -4.62
CA PRO A 125 -5.53 5.46 -4.43
C PRO A 125 -6.59 5.68 -3.35
N VAL A 126 -6.21 6.30 -2.24
CA VAL A 126 -7.13 6.70 -1.16
C VAL A 126 -7.08 8.20 -0.94
N TRP A 127 -8.02 8.91 -1.56
CA TRP A 127 -8.17 10.36 -1.43
C TRP A 127 -9.17 10.77 -0.35
N SER A 128 -9.93 9.82 0.18
CA SER A 128 -10.87 10.07 1.27
C SER A 128 -10.18 10.44 2.58
N GLU A 129 -10.88 11.24 3.39
CA GLU A 129 -10.45 11.65 4.73
C GLU A 129 -10.45 10.48 5.73
N ARG A 130 -11.22 9.42 5.44
CA ARG A 130 -11.34 8.22 6.27
C ARG A 130 -11.33 6.95 5.45
N CYS A 131 -10.70 5.91 5.98
CA CYS A 131 -10.75 4.56 5.44
C CYS A 131 -11.92 3.80 6.08
N SER A 132 -13.12 3.97 5.54
CA SER A 132 -14.35 3.45 6.14
C SER A 132 -15.50 3.37 5.15
N PRO A 133 -16.47 2.46 5.34
CA PRO A 133 -17.73 2.50 4.61
C PRO A 133 -18.63 3.69 4.98
N PHE A 134 -18.24 4.48 5.97
CA PHE A 134 -19.00 5.61 6.53
C PHE A 134 -18.15 6.86 6.64
N ASP A 135 -18.70 8.02 6.26
CA ASP A 135 -17.98 9.30 6.30
C ASP A 135 -17.75 9.83 7.74
N PHE A 136 -18.55 9.36 8.71
CA PHE A 136 -18.52 9.85 10.09
C PHE A 136 -17.73 8.96 11.07
N ALA A 137 -17.33 7.76 10.67
CA ALA A 137 -16.72 6.77 11.55
C ALA A 137 -15.52 6.09 10.87
N GLY A 138 -14.60 5.54 11.65
CA GLY A 138 -13.40 4.86 11.17
C GLY A 138 -12.13 5.72 11.18
N PRO A 139 -10.98 5.12 10.86
CA PRO A 139 -9.67 5.79 10.88
C PRO A 139 -9.68 7.07 10.04
N LYS A 140 -9.21 8.17 10.62
CA LYS A 140 -9.06 9.46 9.95
C LYS A 140 -7.61 9.66 9.53
N ARG A 141 -7.40 10.29 8.38
CA ARG A 141 -6.08 10.69 7.89
C ARG A 141 -5.38 11.65 8.86
N LEU A 142 -4.06 11.56 8.97
CA LEU A 142 -3.20 12.37 9.86
C LEU A 142 -2.67 13.66 9.19
N HIS A 143 -2.80 13.78 7.88
CA HIS A 143 -2.37 14.92 7.06
C HIS A 143 -3.36 15.09 5.90
N PRO A 144 -3.46 16.24 5.22
CA PRO A 144 -4.23 16.33 3.99
C PRO A 144 -3.59 15.47 2.88
N VAL A 145 -4.37 15.04 1.90
CA VAL A 145 -3.80 14.52 0.64
C VAL A 145 -2.93 15.61 -0.01
N PRO A 146 -1.76 15.27 -0.61
CA PRO A 146 -0.85 16.30 -1.10
C PRO A 146 -1.44 17.19 -2.20
N VAL A 147 -2.20 16.58 -3.11
CA VAL A 147 -2.81 17.26 -4.26
C VAL A 147 -4.18 16.67 -4.57
N PRO A 148 -5.09 17.42 -5.22
CA PRO A 148 -6.35 16.86 -5.70
C PRO A 148 -6.13 15.75 -6.74
N LEU A 149 -6.94 14.68 -6.70
CA LEU A 149 -6.81 13.55 -7.62
C LEU A 149 -6.94 13.95 -9.09
N ALA A 150 -7.85 14.90 -9.39
CA ALA A 150 -8.03 15.44 -10.73
C ALA A 150 -6.85 16.27 -11.25
N SER A 151 -5.90 16.63 -10.38
CA SER A 151 -4.71 17.42 -10.73
C SER A 151 -3.50 16.55 -11.06
N LEU A 152 -3.58 15.21 -10.93
CA LEU A 152 -2.49 14.30 -11.25
C LEU A 152 -2.23 14.14 -12.77
N GLY A 153 -3.04 14.76 -13.62
CA GLY A 153 -3.00 14.57 -15.06
C GLY A 153 -3.53 13.20 -15.48
N ASP A 154 -3.16 12.77 -16.68
CA ASP A 154 -3.59 11.49 -17.22
C ASP A 154 -2.91 10.34 -16.47
N ILE A 155 -3.71 9.36 -16.06
CA ILE A 155 -3.26 8.13 -15.40
C ILE A 155 -3.52 6.99 -16.38
N ASP A 156 -2.48 6.25 -16.76
CA ASP A 156 -2.60 5.14 -17.70
C ASP A 156 -3.22 3.92 -17.02
N VAL A 157 -2.75 3.62 -15.81
CA VAL A 157 -3.21 2.47 -15.04
C VAL A 157 -3.32 2.76 -13.54
N VAL A 158 -4.43 2.33 -12.97
CA VAL A 158 -4.65 2.27 -11.53
C VAL A 158 -4.44 0.83 -11.08
N VAL A 159 -3.59 0.63 -10.08
CA VAL A 159 -3.28 -0.69 -9.54
C VAL A 159 -3.88 -0.79 -8.15
N ILE A 160 -4.63 -1.87 -7.90
CA ILE A 160 -5.19 -2.17 -6.58
C ILE A 160 -4.53 -3.43 -6.04
N SER A 161 -4.06 -3.42 -4.78
CA SER A 161 -3.50 -4.60 -4.13
C SER A 161 -4.58 -5.53 -3.59
N HIS A 162 -5.63 -5.01 -2.95
CA HIS A 162 -6.74 -5.79 -2.39
C HIS A 162 -7.95 -4.91 -2.02
N ASP A 163 -8.98 -5.50 -1.42
CA ASP A 163 -10.29 -4.85 -1.24
C ASP A 163 -10.49 -4.12 0.09
N HIS A 164 -9.49 -3.89 0.96
CA HIS A 164 -9.73 -3.13 2.20
C HIS A 164 -9.95 -1.64 1.94
N TYR A 165 -10.59 -0.95 2.90
CA TYR A 165 -11.02 0.45 2.73
C TYR A 165 -9.86 1.45 2.61
N ASP A 166 -8.69 1.10 3.12
CA ASP A 166 -7.47 1.90 3.08
C ASP A 166 -6.59 1.60 1.86
N HIS A 167 -7.02 0.70 0.98
CA HIS A 167 -6.38 0.40 -0.31
C HIS A 167 -7.34 0.58 -1.50
N LEU A 168 -8.63 0.36 -1.27
CA LEU A 168 -9.69 0.47 -2.27
C LEU A 168 -10.77 1.45 -1.78
N ASP A 169 -10.63 2.71 -2.18
CA ASP A 169 -11.49 3.81 -1.77
C ASP A 169 -12.55 4.14 -2.83
N MET A 170 -13.83 3.94 -2.52
CA MET A 170 -14.92 4.14 -3.49
C MET A 170 -14.96 5.58 -4.06
N PRO A 171 -14.87 6.66 -3.26
CA PRO A 171 -14.76 8.02 -3.78
C PRO A 171 -13.61 8.21 -4.77
N SER A 172 -12.39 7.74 -4.46
CA SER A 172 -11.26 7.77 -5.41
C SER A 172 -11.59 7.06 -6.72
N ILE A 173 -12.09 5.81 -6.65
CA ILE A 173 -12.39 5.01 -7.84
C ILE A 173 -13.46 5.69 -8.71
N ARG A 174 -14.50 6.26 -8.09
CA ARG A 174 -15.52 7.02 -8.81
C ARG A 174 -14.97 8.27 -9.48
N ALA A 175 -14.05 8.98 -8.85
CA ALA A 175 -13.39 10.13 -9.47
C ALA A 175 -12.52 9.71 -10.67
N LEU A 176 -11.82 8.57 -10.58
CA LEU A 176 -11.01 7.98 -11.65
C LEU A 176 -11.84 7.37 -12.80
N LYS A 177 -13.17 7.30 -12.65
CA LYS A 177 -14.04 6.97 -13.78
C LYS A 177 -13.83 7.94 -14.95
N ALA A 178 -13.56 9.21 -14.67
CA ALA A 178 -13.33 10.23 -15.70
C ALA A 178 -11.92 10.18 -16.34
N SER A 179 -10.94 9.50 -15.75
CA SER A 179 -9.52 9.58 -16.17
C SER A 179 -9.13 8.67 -17.34
N GLY A 180 -10.04 7.87 -17.90
CA GLY A 180 -9.71 6.91 -18.97
C GLY A 180 -8.85 5.70 -18.56
N ALA A 181 -8.15 5.77 -17.42
CA ALA A 181 -7.24 4.76 -16.88
C ALA A 181 -7.77 3.32 -16.94
N LEU A 182 -6.91 2.35 -17.27
CA LEU A 182 -7.19 0.94 -17.00
C LEU A 182 -7.01 0.64 -15.51
N PHE A 183 -7.66 -0.41 -15.02
CA PHE A 183 -7.54 -0.87 -13.64
C PHE A 183 -6.96 -2.28 -13.64
N ALA A 184 -5.77 -2.46 -13.08
CA ALA A 184 -5.19 -3.77 -12.82
C ALA A 184 -5.48 -4.16 -11.36
N VAL A 185 -6.22 -5.25 -11.15
CA VAL A 185 -6.71 -5.63 -9.83
C VAL A 185 -6.65 -7.15 -9.64
N PRO A 186 -6.63 -7.67 -8.41
CA PRO A 186 -6.72 -9.11 -8.16
C PRO A 186 -8.10 -9.66 -8.52
N LEU A 187 -8.19 -10.97 -8.76
CA LEU A 187 -9.45 -11.67 -9.00
C LEU A 187 -10.54 -11.30 -7.98
N GLY A 188 -11.73 -10.98 -8.48
CA GLY A 188 -12.90 -10.68 -7.67
C GLY A 188 -13.07 -9.19 -7.35
N VAL A 189 -11.98 -8.43 -7.28
CA VAL A 189 -12.02 -6.98 -6.98
C VAL A 189 -12.76 -6.21 -8.08
N GLY A 190 -12.75 -6.70 -9.32
CA GLY A 190 -13.47 -6.10 -10.44
C GLY A 190 -14.97 -5.94 -10.20
N ALA A 191 -15.59 -6.82 -9.39
CA ALA A 191 -17.00 -6.70 -9.02
C ALA A 191 -17.31 -5.39 -8.28
N HIS A 192 -16.39 -4.92 -7.43
CA HIS A 192 -16.55 -3.64 -6.73
C HIS A 192 -16.44 -2.47 -7.71
N LEU A 193 -15.46 -2.50 -8.61
CA LEU A 193 -15.22 -1.44 -9.60
C LEU A 193 -16.40 -1.30 -10.56
N GLU A 194 -16.94 -2.41 -11.08
CA GLU A 194 -18.16 -2.42 -11.91
C GLU A 194 -19.36 -1.86 -11.16
N HIS A 195 -19.55 -2.27 -9.91
CA HIS A 195 -20.61 -1.74 -9.05
C HIS A 195 -20.50 -0.23 -8.86
N TRP A 196 -19.29 0.32 -8.85
CA TRP A 196 -19.03 1.76 -8.78
C TRP A 196 -19.01 2.46 -10.14
N GLY A 197 -19.26 1.72 -11.21
CA GLY A 197 -19.50 2.23 -12.55
C GLY A 197 -18.27 2.34 -13.44
N ILE A 198 -17.19 1.63 -13.12
CA ILE A 198 -16.08 1.40 -14.05
C ILE A 198 -16.52 0.35 -15.09
N PRO A 199 -16.38 0.63 -16.40
CA PRO A 199 -16.70 -0.35 -17.43
C PRO A 199 -15.79 -1.58 -17.33
N GLU A 200 -16.35 -2.78 -17.51
CA GLU A 200 -15.60 -4.05 -17.52
C GLU A 200 -14.42 -4.03 -18.48
N SER A 201 -14.56 -3.40 -19.65
CA SER A 201 -13.49 -3.26 -20.64
C SER A 201 -12.24 -2.52 -20.13
N ARG A 202 -12.38 -1.73 -19.05
CA ARG A 202 -11.28 -1.03 -18.37
C ARG A 202 -10.67 -1.81 -17.22
N ILE A 203 -11.17 -3.00 -16.90
CA ILE A 203 -10.72 -3.80 -15.76
C ILE A 203 -9.88 -4.98 -16.26
N ARG A 204 -8.76 -5.24 -15.59
CA ARG A 204 -7.88 -6.39 -15.78
C ARG A 204 -7.78 -7.11 -14.44
N GLU A 205 -8.58 -8.16 -14.27
CA GLU A 205 -8.51 -9.01 -13.07
C GLU A 205 -7.46 -10.10 -13.26
N LEU A 206 -6.55 -10.23 -12.31
CA LEU A 206 -5.41 -11.16 -12.36
C LEU A 206 -5.37 -12.07 -11.14
N ASP A 207 -5.06 -13.34 -11.35
CA ASP A 207 -4.60 -14.25 -10.30
C ASP A 207 -3.10 -14.05 -10.04
N TRP A 208 -2.56 -14.65 -9.00
CA TRP A 208 -1.11 -14.64 -8.79
C TRP A 208 -0.36 -15.28 -9.95
N ASN A 209 0.74 -14.62 -10.31
CA ASN A 209 1.62 -14.90 -11.44
C ASN A 209 0.98 -14.69 -12.83
N GLU A 210 -0.22 -14.11 -12.90
CA GLU A 210 -0.77 -13.61 -14.15
C GLU A 210 -0.33 -12.17 -14.41
N SER A 211 -0.15 -11.84 -15.69
CA SER A 211 0.30 -10.52 -16.14
C SER A 211 -0.66 -9.90 -17.17
N THR A 212 -0.63 -8.58 -17.27
CA THR A 212 -1.28 -7.81 -18.33
C THR A 212 -0.34 -6.73 -18.85
N GLU A 213 -0.46 -6.40 -20.13
CA GLU A 213 0.24 -5.27 -20.75
C GLU A 213 -0.67 -4.03 -20.78
N VAL A 214 -0.18 -2.90 -20.27
CA VAL A 214 -0.86 -1.59 -20.33
C VAL A 214 0.17 -0.50 -20.55
N ALA A 215 -0.05 0.35 -21.57
CA ALA A 215 0.80 1.50 -21.87
C ALA A 215 2.32 1.16 -22.01
N GLY A 216 2.65 -0.04 -22.49
CA GLY A 216 4.05 -0.50 -22.61
C GLY A 216 4.66 -1.02 -21.32
N LEU A 217 3.85 -1.18 -20.27
CA LEU A 217 4.24 -1.80 -19.00
C LEU A 217 3.63 -3.20 -18.87
N THR A 218 4.45 -4.15 -18.42
CA THR A 218 3.99 -5.45 -17.92
C THR A 218 3.65 -5.32 -16.43
N LEU A 219 2.38 -5.47 -16.08
CA LEU A 219 1.93 -5.54 -14.69
C LEU A 219 1.66 -7.00 -14.32
N THR A 220 2.33 -7.52 -13.29
CA THR A 220 2.15 -8.88 -12.78
C THR A 220 1.62 -8.85 -11.36
N ALA A 221 0.47 -9.47 -11.13
CA ALA A 221 -0.02 -9.72 -9.79
C ALA A 221 0.82 -10.84 -9.18
N THR A 222 1.50 -10.57 -8.08
CA THR A 222 2.41 -11.51 -7.41
C THR A 222 1.83 -11.95 -6.06
N PRO A 223 2.23 -13.12 -5.55
CA PRO A 223 1.74 -13.62 -4.27
C PRO A 223 1.91 -12.63 -3.12
N ALA A 224 0.94 -12.61 -2.22
CA ALA A 224 0.98 -11.83 -0.98
C ALA A 224 0.35 -12.64 0.15
N ARG A 225 0.74 -12.32 1.39
CA ARG A 225 0.21 -12.93 2.61
C ARG A 225 -0.70 -11.96 3.34
N HIS A 226 -1.99 -12.00 3.04
CA HIS A 226 -2.98 -11.09 3.60
C HIS A 226 -4.39 -11.75 3.61
N PHE A 227 -5.44 -10.95 3.66
CA PHE A 227 -6.83 -11.40 3.55
C PHE A 227 -7.68 -10.31 2.87
N CYS A 228 -8.96 -10.58 2.65
CA CYS A 228 -9.89 -9.61 2.09
C CYS A 228 -11.14 -9.44 2.97
N GLY A 229 -11.88 -8.37 2.73
CA GLY A 229 -13.22 -8.20 3.26
C GLY A 229 -13.64 -6.76 3.51
N ARG A 230 -14.76 -6.37 2.90
CA ARG A 230 -15.39 -5.05 3.12
C ARG A 230 -16.57 -5.06 4.08
N GLY A 231 -17.05 -6.22 4.54
CA GLY A 231 -18.29 -6.30 5.34
C GLY A 231 -18.24 -7.32 6.48
N LEU A 232 -19.08 -7.09 7.49
CA LEU A 232 -19.22 -7.97 8.68
C LEU A 232 -19.64 -9.42 8.36
N ARG A 233 -20.10 -9.68 7.13
CA ARG A 233 -20.60 -10.99 6.66
C ARG A 233 -20.17 -11.34 5.22
N ASN A 234 -19.20 -10.62 4.64
CA ASN A 234 -18.72 -10.97 3.31
C ASN A 234 -18.03 -12.34 3.36
N GLN A 235 -18.33 -13.19 2.38
CA GLN A 235 -17.48 -14.34 2.08
C GLN A 235 -16.22 -13.79 1.41
N GLN A 236 -15.05 -14.20 1.87
CA GLN A 236 -13.74 -13.69 1.45
C GLN A 236 -13.41 -14.19 0.03
N HIS A 237 -14.08 -13.64 -0.98
CA HIS A 237 -14.04 -14.10 -2.37
C HIS A 237 -13.15 -13.27 -3.29
N THR A 238 -12.48 -12.22 -2.80
CA THR A 238 -11.54 -11.44 -3.59
C THR A 238 -10.11 -11.83 -3.22
N LEU A 239 -9.23 -11.87 -4.21
CA LEU A 239 -7.81 -12.09 -4.00
C LEU A 239 -7.15 -10.81 -3.47
N TRP A 240 -5.94 -10.96 -2.91
CA TRP A 240 -5.01 -9.88 -2.55
C TRP A 240 -3.68 -10.15 -3.24
N ALA A 241 -2.96 -9.13 -3.68
CA ALA A 241 -1.71 -9.28 -4.41
C ALA A 241 -0.72 -8.15 -4.09
N SER A 242 0.56 -8.46 -4.18
CA SER A 242 1.60 -7.47 -4.46
C SER A 242 1.78 -7.34 -5.97
N TRP A 243 2.51 -6.33 -6.45
CA TRP A 243 2.63 -6.03 -7.87
C TRP A 243 4.07 -5.83 -8.29
N ALA A 244 4.51 -6.58 -9.29
CA ALA A 244 5.70 -6.26 -10.05
C ALA A 244 5.27 -5.52 -11.32
N VAL A 245 5.89 -4.36 -11.57
CA VAL A 245 5.66 -3.56 -12.78
C VAL A 245 6.98 -3.38 -13.48
N ALA A 246 7.06 -3.83 -14.74
CA ALA A 246 8.24 -3.71 -15.57
C ALA A 246 7.90 -2.89 -16.82
N GLY A 247 8.68 -1.84 -17.07
CA GLY A 247 8.72 -1.18 -18.36
C GLY A 247 9.97 -1.60 -19.16
N PRO A 248 10.21 -0.94 -20.31
CA PRO A 248 11.38 -1.20 -21.14
C PRO A 248 12.73 -1.01 -20.43
N GLU A 249 12.83 -0.06 -19.50
CA GLU A 249 14.09 0.29 -18.84
C GLU A 249 14.03 0.06 -17.32
N HIS A 250 12.87 0.30 -16.70
CA HIS A 250 12.74 0.30 -15.24
C HIS A 250 11.81 -0.79 -14.71
N ARG A 251 12.05 -1.20 -13.46
CA ARG A 251 11.25 -2.18 -12.73
C ARG A 251 10.96 -1.70 -11.32
N ILE A 252 9.69 -1.74 -10.93
CA ILE A 252 9.26 -1.40 -9.57
C ILE A 252 8.38 -2.50 -8.96
N PHE A 253 8.40 -2.56 -7.63
CA PHE A 253 7.56 -3.49 -6.85
C PHE A 253 6.68 -2.72 -5.86
N HIS A 254 5.40 -3.10 -5.72
CA HIS A 254 4.48 -2.59 -4.69
C HIS A 254 3.95 -3.74 -3.83
N SER A 255 4.13 -3.69 -2.51
CA SER A 255 3.81 -4.81 -1.64
C SER A 255 2.33 -5.00 -1.31
N GLY A 256 1.45 -4.04 -1.61
CA GLY A 256 0.19 -3.92 -0.88
C GLY A 256 0.48 -3.73 0.61
N ASP A 257 -0.27 -4.39 1.49
CA ASP A 257 -0.08 -4.43 2.95
C ASP A 257 0.22 -5.84 3.49
N THR A 258 0.84 -6.67 2.65
CA THR A 258 1.21 -8.06 2.95
C THR A 258 2.04 -8.24 4.23
N GLY A 259 1.91 -9.40 4.86
CA GLY A 259 2.87 -9.94 5.82
C GLY A 259 4.08 -10.58 5.13
N TYR A 260 5.11 -10.89 5.91
CA TYR A 260 6.30 -11.57 5.40
C TYR A 260 6.01 -13.04 5.06
N PHE A 261 6.60 -13.52 3.97
CA PHE A 261 6.66 -14.93 3.56
C PHE A 261 7.90 -15.15 2.67
N GLU A 262 8.41 -16.37 2.57
CA GLU A 262 9.68 -16.64 1.88
C GLU A 262 9.60 -16.47 0.35
N GLY A 263 8.40 -16.46 -0.22
CA GLY A 263 8.18 -16.35 -1.67
C GLY A 263 8.59 -15.00 -2.27
N PHE A 264 8.94 -13.99 -1.46
CA PHE A 264 9.58 -12.78 -1.98
C PHE A 264 10.92 -13.06 -2.68
N LYS A 265 11.63 -14.11 -2.28
CA LYS A 265 12.85 -14.56 -2.97
C LYS A 265 12.55 -15.05 -4.38
N ASP A 266 11.46 -15.79 -4.54
CA ASP A 266 11.02 -16.30 -5.85
C ASP A 266 10.55 -15.14 -6.73
N ILE A 267 9.81 -14.17 -6.16
CA ILE A 267 9.42 -12.94 -6.86
C ILE A 267 10.65 -12.17 -7.33
N GLY A 268 11.65 -11.97 -6.45
CA GLY A 268 12.92 -11.33 -6.79
C GLY A 268 13.69 -12.05 -7.89
N ALA A 269 13.73 -13.38 -7.84
CA ALA A 269 14.42 -14.20 -8.84
C ALA A 269 13.76 -14.14 -10.23
N VAL A 270 12.43 -14.01 -10.29
CA VAL A 270 11.68 -13.98 -11.56
C VAL A 270 11.59 -12.57 -12.14
N HIS A 271 11.33 -11.56 -11.30
CA HIS A 271 10.98 -10.22 -11.76
C HIS A 271 12.06 -9.17 -11.48
N GLY A 272 12.93 -9.41 -10.50
CA GLY A 272 13.97 -8.49 -10.10
C GLY A 272 15.25 -8.57 -10.97
N PRO A 273 16.30 -7.82 -10.59
CA PRO A 273 16.28 -6.82 -9.53
C PRO A 273 15.38 -5.62 -9.88
N PHE A 274 14.87 -4.93 -8.87
CA PHE A 274 14.02 -3.75 -9.01
C PHE A 274 14.83 -2.47 -8.79
N ASP A 275 14.51 -1.40 -9.52
CA ASP A 275 15.05 -0.05 -9.29
C ASP A 275 14.49 0.54 -8.00
N ALA A 276 13.22 0.26 -7.70
CA ALA A 276 12.59 0.65 -6.44
C ALA A 276 11.56 -0.37 -5.94
N THR A 277 11.49 -0.50 -4.62
CA THR A 277 10.47 -1.32 -3.95
C THR A 277 9.66 -0.47 -2.98
N MET A 278 8.34 -0.44 -3.14
CA MET A 278 7.39 0.24 -2.27
C MET A 278 6.85 -0.79 -1.27
N ILE A 279 7.36 -0.75 -0.04
CA ILE A 279 7.18 -1.82 0.95
C ILE A 279 6.42 -1.32 2.17
N GLN A 280 5.36 -2.03 2.55
CA GLN A 280 4.58 -1.73 3.74
C GLN A 280 5.41 -1.93 5.02
N ILE A 281 5.33 -0.99 5.94
CA ILE A 281 6.09 -1.04 7.20
C ILE A 281 5.26 -0.76 8.46
N GLY A 282 3.98 -0.39 8.29
CA GLY A 282 3.08 -0.02 9.37
C GLY A 282 1.96 -1.04 9.59
N ALA A 283 1.05 -0.72 10.50
CA ALA A 283 -0.12 -1.52 10.85
C ALA A 283 0.18 -2.90 11.48
N TYR A 284 1.43 -3.20 11.83
CA TYR A 284 1.79 -4.48 12.46
C TYR A 284 1.37 -4.58 13.93
N SER A 285 1.16 -5.81 14.40
CA SER A 285 0.88 -6.08 15.82
C SER A 285 1.17 -7.53 16.18
N PRO A 286 1.57 -7.81 17.44
CA PRO A 286 1.60 -9.18 17.95
C PRO A 286 0.26 -9.92 17.88
N HIS A 287 -0.85 -9.19 17.69
CA HIS A 287 -2.20 -9.76 17.55
C HIS A 287 -2.50 -10.32 16.16
N TRP A 288 -1.72 -9.94 15.14
CA TRP A 288 -1.86 -10.41 13.75
C TRP A 288 -0.48 -10.46 13.06
N PRO A 289 0.46 -11.24 13.60
CA PRO A 289 1.88 -11.18 13.21
C PRO A 289 2.15 -11.64 11.77
N ASP A 290 1.19 -12.32 11.13
CA ASP A 290 1.40 -13.01 9.86
C ASP A 290 0.97 -12.18 8.64
N ILE A 291 0.26 -11.05 8.83
CA ILE A 291 -0.42 -10.33 7.74
C ILE A 291 0.04 -8.88 7.52
N HIS A 292 0.88 -8.34 8.41
CA HIS A 292 1.51 -7.02 8.26
C HIS A 292 2.95 -7.10 8.73
N MET A 293 3.88 -6.66 7.90
CA MET A 293 5.31 -6.64 8.21
C MET A 293 5.68 -5.58 9.24
N THR A 294 6.57 -5.96 10.14
CA THR A 294 7.41 -5.02 10.89
C THR A 294 8.42 -4.33 9.96
N PRO A 295 9.07 -3.22 10.36
CA PRO A 295 10.10 -2.58 9.55
C PRO A 295 11.31 -3.47 9.23
N GLU A 296 11.68 -4.39 10.12
CA GLU A 296 12.77 -5.36 9.87
C GLU A 296 12.36 -6.41 8.83
N GLU A 297 11.11 -6.90 8.88
CA GLU A 297 10.55 -7.77 7.85
C GLU A 297 10.36 -7.05 6.50
N GLY A 298 9.99 -5.77 6.52
CA GLY A 298 9.93 -4.93 5.32
C GLY A 298 11.31 -4.78 4.66
N MET A 299 12.36 -4.52 5.45
CA MET A 299 13.73 -4.48 4.93
C MET A 299 14.17 -5.85 4.42
N ARG A 300 13.84 -6.94 5.12
CA ARG A 300 14.11 -8.30 4.66
C ARG A 300 13.44 -8.59 3.32
N THR A 301 12.18 -8.18 3.16
CA THR A 301 11.44 -8.29 1.90
C THR A 301 12.13 -7.53 0.77
N HIS A 302 12.56 -6.29 1.02
CA HIS A 302 13.34 -5.53 0.05
C HIS A 302 14.60 -6.30 -0.38
N LEU A 303 15.37 -6.85 0.56
CA LEU A 303 16.58 -7.63 0.22
C LEU A 303 16.25 -8.91 -0.55
N ASP A 304 15.21 -9.65 -0.16
CA ASP A 304 14.80 -10.88 -0.84
C ASP A 304 14.38 -10.61 -2.29
N LEU A 305 13.68 -9.51 -2.55
CA LEU A 305 13.32 -9.04 -3.90
C LEU A 305 14.54 -8.66 -4.75
N GLN A 306 15.68 -8.39 -4.12
CA GLN A 306 16.94 -8.00 -4.76
C GLN A 306 17.98 -9.13 -4.79
N GLY A 307 17.58 -10.38 -4.54
CA GLY A 307 18.50 -11.52 -4.54
C GLY A 307 19.39 -11.60 -3.30
N GLY A 308 18.96 -10.99 -2.19
CA GLY A 308 19.63 -11.05 -0.89
C GLY A 308 20.71 -10.00 -0.66
N SER A 309 20.97 -9.13 -1.64
CA SER A 309 21.91 -8.02 -1.54
C SER A 309 21.21 -6.68 -1.76
N PRO A 310 21.61 -5.59 -1.08
CA PRO A 310 21.02 -4.29 -1.32
C PRO A 310 21.19 -3.82 -2.77
N HIS A 311 20.08 -3.59 -3.45
CA HIS A 311 19.99 -3.00 -4.78
C HIS A 311 18.76 -2.09 -4.84
N GLY A 312 18.81 -1.04 -5.66
CA GLY A 312 17.71 -0.08 -5.79
C GLY A 312 17.40 0.64 -4.48
N VAL A 313 16.23 1.30 -4.45
CA VAL A 313 15.78 2.09 -3.29
C VAL A 313 14.48 1.54 -2.73
N MET A 314 14.43 1.35 -1.41
CA MET A 314 13.17 1.04 -0.72
C MET A 314 12.42 2.33 -0.34
N LEU A 315 11.17 2.46 -0.81
CA LEU A 315 10.21 3.46 -0.34
C LEU A 315 9.27 2.80 0.71
N PRO A 316 9.33 3.18 2.00
CA PRO A 316 8.38 2.69 2.98
C PRO A 316 6.98 3.29 2.75
N ILE A 317 5.97 2.43 2.68
CA ILE A 317 4.55 2.77 2.54
C ILE A 317 3.72 2.21 3.71
N HIS A 318 2.40 2.45 3.71
CA HIS A 318 1.46 1.94 4.71
C HIS A 318 1.70 2.45 6.14
N TRP A 319 2.25 3.67 6.29
CA TRP A 319 2.53 4.31 7.57
C TRP A 319 2.31 5.83 7.49
N GLY A 320 2.35 6.53 8.63
CA GLY A 320 2.35 8.01 8.67
C GLY A 320 1.04 8.70 8.27
N THR A 321 0.05 7.96 7.75
CA THR A 321 -1.17 8.53 7.16
C THR A 321 -2.44 8.15 7.90
N PHE A 322 -2.62 6.88 8.27
CA PHE A 322 -3.74 6.42 9.08
C PHE A 322 -3.22 5.66 10.31
N ASN A 323 -3.95 5.75 11.42
CA ASN A 323 -3.68 4.96 12.62
C ASN A 323 -4.51 3.68 12.58
N LEU A 324 -3.88 2.58 12.17
CA LEU A 324 -4.51 1.27 11.98
C LEU A 324 -4.04 0.20 12.99
N ALA A 325 -3.06 0.53 13.85
CA ALA A 325 -2.48 -0.40 14.80
C ALA A 325 -2.03 0.31 16.09
N PRO A 326 -1.83 -0.42 17.20
CA PRO A 326 -1.57 0.20 18.50
C PRO A 326 -0.13 0.69 18.70
N HIS A 327 0.79 0.50 17.74
CA HIS A 327 2.15 1.03 17.82
C HIS A 327 2.16 2.58 17.73
N PRO A 328 3.18 3.27 18.27
CA PRO A 328 3.39 4.69 18.00
C PRO A 328 3.44 5.00 16.51
N TRP A 329 2.90 6.15 16.09
CA TRP A 329 2.71 6.47 14.67
C TRP A 329 4.04 6.65 13.91
N ASP A 330 5.09 7.05 14.63
CA ASP A 330 6.45 7.32 14.14
C ASP A 330 7.37 6.10 14.18
N GLU A 331 7.00 5.06 14.94
CA GLU A 331 7.81 3.85 15.12
C GLU A 331 8.16 3.14 13.81
N PRO A 332 7.26 2.99 12.82
CA PRO A 332 7.60 2.38 11.54
C PRO A 332 8.79 3.06 10.86
N GLY A 333 8.78 4.40 10.77
CA GLY A 333 9.85 5.17 10.15
C GLY A 333 11.19 4.99 10.87
N GLU A 334 11.20 5.04 12.21
CA GLU A 334 12.42 4.79 13.00
C GLU A 334 12.95 3.36 12.83
N GLY A 335 12.05 2.37 12.79
CA GLY A 335 12.41 0.98 12.55
C GLY A 335 13.03 0.78 11.17
N THR A 336 12.49 1.43 10.14
CA THR A 336 13.03 1.34 8.77
C THR A 336 14.41 1.98 8.66
N VAL A 337 14.63 3.16 9.27
CA VAL A 337 15.96 3.78 9.33
C VAL A 337 16.98 2.84 9.99
N THR A 338 16.59 2.24 11.11
CA THR A 338 17.46 1.29 11.83
C THR A 338 17.76 0.05 11.00
N ALA A 339 16.74 -0.55 10.39
CA ALA A 339 16.89 -1.76 9.58
C ALA A 339 17.72 -1.51 8.32
N ALA A 340 17.53 -0.37 7.65
CA ALA A 340 18.29 0.03 6.47
C ALA A 340 19.77 0.23 6.78
N ALA A 341 20.08 0.93 7.88
CA ALA A 341 21.46 1.13 8.32
C ALA A 341 22.17 -0.19 8.64
N LYS A 342 21.46 -1.14 9.29
CA LYS A 342 21.98 -2.49 9.58
C LYS A 342 22.25 -3.29 8.29
N ALA A 343 21.40 -3.15 7.28
CA ALA A 343 21.51 -3.85 6.00
C ALA A 343 22.46 -3.17 5.00
N GLY A 344 22.81 -1.89 5.21
CA GLY A 344 23.51 -1.09 4.20
C GLY A 344 22.65 -0.79 2.96
N ALA A 345 21.32 -0.75 3.11
CA ALA A 345 20.38 -0.55 2.02
C ALA A 345 19.95 0.92 1.87
N ALA A 346 19.71 1.35 0.64
CA ALA A 346 19.20 2.68 0.35
C ALA A 346 17.68 2.75 0.62
N ILE A 347 17.26 3.80 1.33
CA ILE A 347 15.84 4.09 1.59
C ILE A 347 15.51 5.52 1.17
N ALA A 348 14.30 5.70 0.64
CA ALA A 348 13.71 7.01 0.39
C ALA A 348 12.77 7.38 1.54
N LEU A 349 12.94 8.58 2.10
CA LEU A 349 12.12 9.13 3.17
C LEU A 349 11.47 10.46 2.75
N PRO A 350 10.72 10.50 1.64
CA PRO A 350 10.02 11.71 1.22
C PRO A 350 8.96 12.08 2.24
N CYS A 351 8.69 13.38 2.41
CA CYS A 351 7.42 13.78 3.00
C CYS A 351 6.26 13.51 2.01
N PRO A 352 5.01 13.36 2.47
CA PRO A 352 3.87 13.17 1.58
C PRO A 352 3.81 14.22 0.46
N GLY A 353 3.82 13.75 -0.78
CA GLY A 353 3.81 14.56 -2.00
C GLY A 353 5.17 14.92 -2.56
N GLU A 354 6.28 14.61 -1.89
CA GLU A 354 7.63 14.90 -2.39
C GLU A 354 8.03 13.86 -3.44
N PRO A 355 8.18 14.26 -4.72
CA PRO A 355 8.66 13.36 -5.74
C PRO A 355 10.16 13.12 -5.63
N PHE A 356 10.61 11.93 -6.02
CA PHE A 356 12.03 11.64 -6.18
C PHE A 356 12.27 10.62 -7.29
N GLU A 357 13.46 10.68 -7.89
CA GLU A 357 13.92 9.70 -8.87
C GLU A 357 14.81 8.66 -8.15
N PRO A 358 14.41 7.37 -8.08
CA PRO A 358 15.14 6.35 -7.31
C PRO A 358 16.59 6.12 -7.76
N THR A 359 16.89 6.42 -9.03
CA THR A 359 18.22 6.27 -9.63
C THR A 359 19.11 7.51 -9.43
N SER A 360 18.59 8.58 -8.82
CA SER A 360 19.33 9.81 -8.52
C SER A 360 20.20 9.67 -7.27
N GLN A 361 21.26 10.48 -7.18
CA GLN A 361 22.07 10.62 -5.97
C GLN A 361 21.38 11.41 -4.86
N SER A 362 20.28 12.11 -5.16
CA SER A 362 19.59 13.03 -4.25
C SER A 362 18.31 12.45 -3.65
N VAL A 363 18.27 11.14 -3.39
CA VAL A 363 17.10 10.49 -2.78
C VAL A 363 16.82 11.11 -1.40
N PRO A 364 15.57 11.53 -1.11
CA PRO A 364 15.21 12.09 0.19
C PRO A 364 15.56 11.11 1.31
N SER A 365 16.30 11.55 2.32
CA SER A 365 16.75 10.71 3.43
C SER A 365 16.54 11.36 4.80
N THR A 366 15.85 12.51 4.82
CA THR A 366 15.57 13.23 6.07
C THR A 366 14.41 12.58 6.82
N PRO A 367 14.58 12.16 8.08
CA PRO A 367 13.51 11.59 8.89
C PRO A 367 12.55 12.68 9.41
N TRP A 368 11.75 13.24 8.50
CA TRP A 368 10.90 14.42 8.71
C TRP A 368 9.91 14.28 9.89
N TRP A 369 9.45 13.06 10.18
CA TRP A 369 8.48 12.78 11.25
C TRP A 369 9.01 13.13 12.65
N ARG A 370 10.34 13.11 12.84
CA ARG A 370 10.98 13.48 14.12
C ARG A 370 10.67 14.91 14.55
N GLY A 371 10.41 15.80 13.58
CA GLY A 371 10.05 17.19 13.87
C GLY A 371 8.63 17.36 14.44
N VAL A 372 7.76 16.36 14.26
CA VAL A 372 6.33 16.42 14.62
C VAL A 372 5.91 15.27 15.53
N ALA A 373 6.83 14.38 15.92
CA ALA A 373 6.58 13.30 16.87
C ALA A 373 6.48 13.83 18.32
N VAL A 374 5.76 13.11 19.17
CA VAL A 374 5.72 13.39 20.61
C VAL A 374 7.12 13.14 21.20
N ARG A 375 7.69 14.15 21.86
CA ARG A 375 8.98 13.99 22.57
C ARG A 375 8.83 12.98 23.69
N ARG A 376 9.56 11.86 23.60
CA ARG A 376 9.61 10.84 24.66
C ARG A 376 10.64 11.28 25.72
N PRO A 377 10.28 11.38 27.02
CA PRO A 377 11.24 11.70 28.07
C PRO A 377 12.39 10.68 28.08
N GLY A 378 13.64 11.15 27.96
CA GLY A 378 14.83 10.29 27.95
C GLY A 378 15.30 9.78 26.59
N ALA A 379 14.58 10.08 25.50
CA ALA A 379 15.11 9.87 24.15
C ALA A 379 16.17 10.93 23.84
N GLN A 380 17.42 10.51 23.63
CA GLN A 380 18.46 11.42 23.16
C GLN A 380 18.09 11.91 21.75
N THR A 381 18.09 13.22 21.55
CA THR A 381 17.99 13.81 20.20
C THR A 381 19.21 13.35 19.41
N PRO A 382 19.06 12.61 18.30
CA PRO A 382 20.22 12.37 17.44
C PRO A 382 20.64 13.73 16.86
N ALA A 383 21.94 14.02 16.95
CA ALA A 383 22.51 15.24 16.40
C ALA A 383 22.15 15.35 14.91
N ALA A 384 21.68 16.52 14.50
CA ALA A 384 21.43 16.84 13.10
C ALA A 384 22.78 16.95 12.36
N SER A 385 23.35 15.82 11.94
CA SER A 385 24.43 15.70 10.96
C SER A 385 24.90 14.25 10.93
N ALA A 386 24.30 13.46 10.04
CA ALA A 386 24.93 12.25 9.52
C ALA A 386 24.47 12.14 8.07
N THR A 387 25.15 12.90 7.21
CA THR A 387 25.14 12.63 5.76
C THR A 387 25.58 11.20 5.57
N VAL A 388 24.68 10.34 5.09
CA VAL A 388 25.04 9.01 4.60
C VAL A 388 25.91 9.23 3.37
N THR A 389 27.23 9.06 3.53
CA THR A 389 28.19 9.22 2.43
C THR A 389 28.01 8.11 1.41
N SER A 390 27.70 8.46 0.17
CA SER A 390 27.71 7.56 -0.98
C SER A 390 29.08 6.88 -1.17
N PRO A 391 29.15 5.63 -1.65
CA PRO A 391 30.43 4.97 -1.91
C PRO A 391 31.17 5.64 -3.07
N VAL A 392 32.45 5.92 -2.84
CA VAL A 392 33.39 6.45 -3.85
C VAL A 392 33.71 5.34 -4.86
N VAL A 393 33.38 5.57 -6.12
CA VAL A 393 33.81 4.72 -7.24
C VAL A 393 35.29 4.98 -7.52
N VAL A 394 36.12 3.95 -7.35
CA VAL A 394 37.53 3.98 -7.74
C VAL A 394 37.60 3.93 -9.27
N GLN A 395 38.02 5.04 -9.89
CA GLN A 395 38.38 5.07 -11.31
C GLN A 395 39.64 4.23 -11.52
N LYS A 396 39.54 3.19 -12.36
CA LYS A 396 40.71 2.50 -12.92
C LYS A 396 41.28 3.38 -14.03
N GLU A 397 42.49 3.91 -13.82
CA GLU A 397 43.30 4.49 -14.89
C GLU A 397 43.70 3.40 -15.89
N THR A 398 43.33 3.60 -17.14
CA THR A 398 43.84 2.86 -18.29
C THR A 398 45.23 3.40 -18.64
N ALA A 399 46.27 2.59 -18.42
CA ALA A 399 47.60 2.84 -18.95
C ALA A 399 47.63 2.50 -20.45
N ALA A 400 47.91 3.49 -21.29
CA ALA A 400 48.28 3.31 -22.68
C ALA A 400 49.76 2.88 -22.77
N SER A 401 50.05 1.81 -23.51
CA SER A 401 51.41 1.49 -23.95
C SER A 401 51.64 2.05 -25.35
N ALA A 402 52.78 2.70 -25.53
CA ALA A 402 53.42 2.94 -26.82
C ALA A 402 53.93 1.63 -27.44
#